data_AF-A0A291IIA3-F1
#
_entry.id   AF-A0A291IIA3-F1
#
_cell.length_a   1.000
_cell.length_b   1.000
_cell.length_c   1.000
_cell.angle_alpha   90.00
_cell.angle_beta   90.00
_cell.angle_gamma   90.00
#
_symmetry.space_group_name_H-M   'P 1'
#
loop_
_entity.id
_entity.type
_entity.pdbx_description
1 polymer ?
#
loop_
_entity_poly.entity_id
_entity_poly.type
_entity_poly.pdbx_seq_one_letter_code
_entity_poly.pdbx_strand_id
1 'polypeptide(L)'
;MKRLLPIIVLMAPVLAAANDTDSRSGQPVANPKMQQMLEKIQAMQNCMKNVDKSALKALEQQAKQLGAEVKQLCAEGQRDAAQQRAIRFGQEIAGNKAMQLTKKCSEGLTGLAPELTAAESYSEPGETRHICDRSERR
;
A
#
# COMPACT_ATOMS: atom_id res chain seq x y z
N MET A 1 -25.07 -45.22 -61.04
CA MET A 1 -24.01 -45.67 -61.97
C MET A 1 -22.71 -44.95 -61.63
N LYS A 2 -21.61 -45.70 -61.70
CA LYS A 2 -20.21 -45.33 -61.44
C LYS A 2 -19.73 -44.19 -62.35
N ARG A 3 -18.91 -43.25 -61.84
CA ARG A 3 -17.53 -42.84 -62.29
C ARG A 3 -16.93 -41.98 -61.14
N LEU A 4 -16.13 -42.50 -60.20
CA LEU A 4 -14.66 -42.73 -60.21
C LEU A 4 -13.89 -41.57 -60.88
N LEU A 5 -13.39 -40.60 -60.09
CA LEU A 5 -11.99 -40.45 -59.57
C LEU A 5 -11.11 -39.60 -60.54
N PRO A 6 -9.89 -39.12 -60.18
CA PRO A 6 -9.44 -38.27 -59.06
C PRO A 6 -8.43 -37.18 -59.55
N ILE A 7 -8.09 -36.15 -58.76
CA ILE A 7 -6.74 -35.55 -58.84
C ILE A 7 -6.20 -35.28 -57.44
N ILE A 8 -5.20 -36.09 -57.11
CA ILE A 8 -4.23 -35.96 -56.03
C ILE A 8 -3.24 -34.85 -56.42
N VAL A 9 -3.05 -33.87 -55.53
CA VAL A 9 -1.85 -33.03 -55.41
C VAL A 9 -1.64 -32.91 -53.90
N LEU A 10 -0.96 -33.83 -53.22
CA LEU A 10 0.49 -33.99 -53.11
C LEU A 10 1.23 -32.65 -52.93
N MET A 11 1.63 -32.36 -51.69
CA MET A 11 2.98 -31.90 -51.27
C MET A 11 2.92 -31.23 -49.88
N ALA A 12 3.33 -31.96 -48.84
CA ALA A 12 4.11 -31.39 -47.73
C ALA A 12 5.58 -31.22 -48.21
N PRO A 13 6.59 -30.78 -47.43
CA PRO A 13 6.67 -30.13 -46.11
C PRO A 13 7.62 -28.90 -46.11
N VAL A 14 7.61 -28.01 -45.10
CA VAL A 14 8.87 -27.36 -44.64
C VAL A 14 8.77 -27.07 -43.14
N LEU A 15 9.44 -27.90 -42.34
CA LEU A 15 10.01 -27.48 -41.06
C LEU A 15 11.15 -26.52 -41.38
N ALA A 16 11.03 -25.27 -40.95
CA ALA A 16 12.16 -24.35 -40.83
C ALA A 16 12.23 -23.91 -39.38
N ALA A 17 13.22 -24.43 -38.67
CA ALA A 17 13.70 -23.90 -37.42
C ALA A 17 14.59 -22.68 -37.72
N ALA A 18 14.34 -21.55 -37.06
CA ALA A 18 15.32 -20.49 -36.83
C ALA A 18 14.79 -19.52 -35.77
N ASN A 19 15.47 -19.55 -34.61
CA ASN A 19 15.82 -18.48 -33.65
C ASN A 19 14.71 -17.49 -33.25
N ASP A 20 14.47 -17.20 -31.98
CA ASP A 20 15.41 -16.67 -30.99
C ASP A 20 14.65 -16.53 -29.65
N THR A 21 15.38 -16.33 -28.56
CA THR A 21 14.90 -15.88 -27.24
C THR A 21 14.04 -16.85 -26.43
N ASP A 22 14.76 -17.65 -25.63
CA ASP A 22 14.68 -17.58 -24.16
C ASP A 22 13.37 -17.00 -23.58
N SER A 23 12.46 -17.88 -23.16
CA SER A 23 11.43 -17.61 -22.12
C SER A 23 10.70 -18.91 -21.74
N ARG A 24 11.43 -20.03 -21.62
CA ARG A 24 10.84 -21.25 -21.06
C ARG A 24 11.04 -21.21 -19.56
N SER A 25 10.01 -20.69 -18.88
CA SER A 25 9.70 -20.97 -17.48
C SER A 25 10.86 -20.76 -16.51
N GLY A 26 11.22 -19.50 -16.28
CA GLY A 26 11.62 -19.11 -14.93
C GLY A 26 10.42 -19.33 -14.02
N GLN A 27 10.25 -20.55 -13.50
CA GLN A 27 9.52 -20.66 -12.25
C GLN A 27 10.25 -19.72 -11.29
N PRO A 28 9.56 -18.75 -10.67
CA PRO A 28 10.21 -18.03 -9.58
C PRO A 28 10.57 -19.12 -8.59
N VAL A 29 11.88 -19.40 -8.46
CA VAL A 29 12.39 -20.23 -7.37
C VAL A 29 11.81 -19.56 -6.15
N ALA A 30 10.82 -20.20 -5.53
CA ALA A 30 9.99 -19.57 -4.53
C ALA A 30 10.92 -19.17 -3.40
N ASN A 31 11.36 -17.92 -3.41
CA ASN A 31 12.27 -17.43 -2.40
C ASN A 31 11.48 -17.58 -1.10
N PRO A 32 11.96 -18.35 -0.12
CA PRO A 32 11.22 -18.57 1.12
C PRO A 32 10.84 -17.25 1.79
N LYS A 33 11.64 -16.19 1.58
CA LYS A 33 11.33 -14.82 2.00
C LYS A 33 10.11 -14.22 1.29
N MET A 34 9.92 -14.50 0.00
CA MET A 34 8.78 -14.03 -0.79
C MET A 34 7.49 -14.78 -0.42
N GLN A 35 7.57 -16.09 -0.14
CA GLN A 35 6.44 -16.85 0.39
C GLN A 35 5.99 -16.34 1.77
N GLN A 36 6.93 -16.11 2.68
CA GLN A 36 6.63 -15.51 4.00
C GLN A 36 6.00 -14.12 3.88
N MET A 37 6.43 -13.30 2.91
CA MET A 37 5.84 -11.99 2.65
C MET A 37 4.39 -12.12 2.15
N LEU A 38 4.13 -13.05 1.23
CA LEU A 38 2.78 -13.33 0.72
C LEU A 38 1.83 -13.77 1.84
N GLU A 39 2.27 -14.68 2.71
CA GLU A 39 1.49 -15.14 3.86
C GLU A 39 1.14 -13.98 4.81
N LYS A 40 2.11 -13.13 5.11
CA LYS A 40 1.91 -11.94 5.97
C LYS A 40 0.95 -10.92 5.32
N ILE A 41 1.06 -10.68 4.02
CA ILE A 41 0.12 -9.82 3.28
C ILE A 41 -1.30 -10.41 3.32
N GLN A 42 -1.43 -11.73 3.12
CA GLN A 42 -2.73 -12.39 3.15
C GLN A 42 -3.37 -12.31 4.55
N ALA A 43 -2.56 -12.48 5.61
CA ALA A 43 -2.99 -12.29 6.98
C ALA A 43 -3.46 -10.85 7.24
N MET A 44 -2.73 -9.85 6.77
CA MET A 44 -3.14 -8.44 6.87
C MET A 44 -4.47 -8.21 6.14
N GLN A 45 -4.62 -8.67 4.90
CA GLN A 45 -5.85 -8.49 4.13
C GLN A 45 -7.05 -9.10 4.85
N ASN A 46 -6.87 -10.28 5.46
CA ASN A 46 -7.92 -10.91 6.25
C ASN A 46 -8.22 -10.15 7.54
N CYS A 47 -7.21 -9.60 8.21
CA CYS A 47 -7.39 -8.75 9.37
C CYS A 47 -8.17 -7.46 9.03
N MET A 48 -7.80 -6.79 7.93
CA MET A 48 -8.43 -5.55 7.45
C MET A 48 -9.90 -5.69 7.08
N LYS A 49 -10.39 -6.91 6.79
CA LYS A 49 -11.83 -7.16 6.58
C LYS A 49 -12.68 -6.84 7.81
N ASN A 50 -12.08 -6.92 9.01
CA ASN A 50 -12.76 -6.62 10.28
C ASN A 50 -12.66 -5.13 10.67
N VAL A 51 -11.96 -4.31 9.87
CA VAL A 51 -11.83 -2.88 10.13
C VAL A 51 -13.03 -2.16 9.54
N ASP A 52 -13.64 -1.29 10.34
CA ASP A 52 -14.75 -0.45 9.90
C ASP A 52 -14.25 0.61 8.90
N LYS A 53 -14.51 0.36 7.62
CA LYS A 53 -14.15 1.26 6.51
C LYS A 53 -14.85 2.61 6.60
N SER A 54 -16.06 2.66 7.17
CA SER A 54 -16.80 3.92 7.32
C SER A 54 -16.15 4.80 8.39
N ALA A 55 -15.70 4.20 9.49
CA ALA A 55 -14.94 4.90 10.52
C ALA A 55 -13.60 5.42 9.99
N LEU A 56 -12.89 4.64 9.17
CA LEU A 56 -11.67 5.11 8.51
C LEU A 56 -11.93 6.30 7.58
N LYS A 57 -13.02 6.25 6.78
CA LYS A 57 -13.38 7.35 5.88
C LYS A 57 -13.76 8.61 6.64
N ALA A 58 -14.47 8.48 7.77
CA ALA A 58 -14.79 9.60 8.64
C ALA A 58 -13.51 10.24 9.22
N LEU A 59 -12.57 9.43 9.69
CA LEU A 59 -11.27 9.91 10.18
C LEU A 59 -10.47 10.62 9.08
N GLU A 60 -10.49 10.11 7.85
CA GLU A 60 -9.85 10.78 6.70
C GLU A 60 -10.42 12.18 6.47
N GLN A 61 -11.75 12.32 6.54
CA GLN A 61 -12.42 13.62 6.42
C GLN A 61 -12.07 14.55 7.57
N GLN A 62 -12.07 14.05 8.81
CA GLN A 62 -11.67 14.81 10.00
C GLN A 62 -10.20 15.26 9.91
N ALA A 63 -9.30 14.41 9.41
CA ALA A 63 -7.90 14.76 9.21
C ALA A 63 -7.72 15.88 8.17
N LYS A 64 -8.50 15.87 7.08
CA LYS A 64 -8.50 16.96 6.09
C LYS A 64 -8.97 18.28 6.68
N GLN A 65 -10.06 18.25 7.45
CA GLN A 65 -10.59 19.44 8.14
C GLN A 65 -9.58 19.98 9.15
N LEU A 66 -8.99 19.12 9.97
CA LEU A 66 -7.92 19.48 10.89
C LEU A 66 -6.74 20.14 10.15
N GLY A 67 -6.32 19.59 9.02
CA GLY A 67 -5.21 20.14 8.25
C GLY A 67 -5.47 21.59 7.82
N ALA A 68 -6.70 21.89 7.41
CA ALA A 68 -7.11 23.25 7.08
C ALA A 68 -7.17 24.15 8.32
N GLU A 69 -7.76 23.66 9.43
CA GLU A 69 -7.86 24.36 10.71
C GLU A 69 -6.48 24.71 11.28
N VAL A 70 -5.59 23.74 11.38
CA VAL A 70 -4.20 23.93 11.84
C VAL A 70 -3.47 24.93 10.94
N LYS A 71 -3.62 24.84 9.62
CA LYS A 71 -2.99 25.79 8.69
C LYS A 71 -3.48 27.22 8.92
N GLN A 72 -4.79 27.38 9.16
CA GLN A 72 -5.37 28.68 9.47
C GLN A 72 -4.85 29.22 10.82
N LEU A 73 -4.88 28.40 11.87
CA LEU A 73 -4.37 28.77 13.20
C LEU A 73 -2.89 29.19 13.13
N CYS A 74 -2.07 28.47 12.36
CA CYS A 74 -0.68 28.85 12.14
C CYS A 74 -0.53 30.18 11.38
N ALA A 75 -1.34 30.41 10.34
CA ALA A 75 -1.32 31.66 9.56
C ALA A 75 -1.76 32.88 10.39
N GLU A 76 -2.65 32.67 11.36
CA GLU A 76 -3.11 33.69 12.31
C GLU A 76 -2.13 33.92 13.48
N GLY A 77 -1.00 33.20 13.51
CA GLY A 77 -0.02 33.28 14.59
C GLY A 77 -0.43 32.53 15.87
N GLN A 78 -1.55 31.82 15.86
CA GLN A 78 -2.08 31.04 16.98
C GLN A 78 -1.37 29.68 17.10
N ARG A 79 -0.05 29.72 17.31
CA ARG A 79 0.85 28.56 17.32
C ARG A 79 0.43 27.51 18.36
N ASP A 80 0.25 27.91 19.61
CA ASP A 80 -0.11 26.98 20.68
C ASP A 80 -1.47 26.32 20.44
N ALA A 81 -2.45 27.07 19.89
CA ALA A 81 -3.76 26.53 19.55
C ALA A 81 -3.65 25.46 18.45
N ALA A 82 -2.85 25.72 17.40
CA ALA A 82 -2.57 24.76 16.34
C ALA A 82 -1.94 23.47 16.89
N GLN A 83 -0.94 23.60 17.77
CA GLN A 83 -0.25 22.47 18.39
C GLN A 83 -1.19 21.65 19.28
N GLN A 84 -1.95 22.31 20.16
CA GLN A 84 -2.92 21.63 21.03
C GLN A 84 -3.99 20.91 20.22
N ARG A 85 -4.49 21.55 19.16
CA ARG A 85 -5.51 20.96 18.29
C ARG A 85 -5.00 19.68 17.60
N ALA A 86 -3.75 19.69 17.13
CA ALA A 86 -3.11 18.52 16.56
C ALA A 86 -2.85 17.40 17.57
N ILE A 87 -2.41 17.73 18.79
CA ILE A 87 -2.23 16.75 19.87
C ILE A 87 -3.56 16.08 20.22
N ARG A 88 -4.64 16.86 20.37
CA ARG A 88 -5.99 16.32 20.64
C ARG A 88 -6.43 15.35 19.55
N PHE A 89 -6.23 15.71 18.29
CA PHE A 89 -6.56 14.80 17.19
C PHE A 89 -5.70 13.52 17.21
N GLY A 90 -4.42 13.61 17.57
CA GLY A 90 -3.58 12.45 17.78
C GLY A 90 -4.13 11.51 18.86
N GLN A 91 -4.65 12.07 19.96
CA GLN A 91 -5.31 11.31 21.02
C GLN A 91 -6.63 10.67 20.54
N GLU A 92 -7.44 11.39 19.76
CA GLU A 92 -8.68 10.87 19.15
C GLU A 92 -8.39 9.67 18.23
N ILE A 93 -7.36 9.77 17.39
CA ILE A 93 -6.89 8.65 16.55
C ILE A 93 -6.43 7.48 17.41
N ALA A 94 -5.63 7.72 18.44
CA ALA A 94 -5.13 6.67 19.32
C ALA A 94 -6.26 5.93 20.06
N GLY A 95 -7.34 6.64 20.40
CA GLY A 95 -8.54 6.07 21.02
C GLY A 95 -9.51 5.38 20.04
N ASN A 96 -9.34 5.57 18.72
CA ASN A 96 -10.27 5.05 17.74
C ASN A 96 -10.09 3.54 17.51
N LYS A 97 -11.16 2.76 17.66
CA LYS A 97 -11.15 1.29 17.51
C LYS A 97 -10.71 0.83 16.11
N ALA A 98 -11.17 1.50 15.05
CA ALA A 98 -10.79 1.15 13.69
C ALA A 98 -9.29 1.40 13.44
N MET A 99 -8.73 2.47 14.03
CA MET A 99 -7.29 2.76 13.98
C MET A 99 -6.47 1.76 14.80
N GLN A 100 -6.94 1.38 15.99
CA GLN A 100 -6.29 0.36 16.80
C GLN A 100 -6.26 -1.00 16.09
N LEU A 101 -7.36 -1.39 15.44
CA LEU A 101 -7.40 -2.63 14.65
C LEU A 101 -6.49 -2.52 13.42
N THR A 102 -6.52 -1.39 12.71
CA THR A 102 -5.58 -1.12 11.59
C THR A 102 -4.13 -1.29 12.03
N LYS A 103 -3.75 -0.71 13.18
CA LYS A 103 -2.41 -0.86 13.78
C LYS A 103 -2.08 -2.33 14.02
N LYS A 104 -2.95 -3.07 14.72
CA LYS A 104 -2.77 -4.51 14.97
C LYS A 104 -2.61 -5.32 13.69
N CYS A 105 -3.40 -5.01 12.65
CA CYS A 105 -3.30 -5.68 11.36
C CYS A 105 -1.94 -5.46 10.66
N SER A 106 -1.23 -4.39 11.01
CA SER A 106 0.07 -4.02 10.44
C SER A 106 1.29 -4.48 11.25
N GLU A 107 1.12 -4.91 12.50
CA GLU A 107 2.23 -5.34 13.39
C GLU A 107 3.00 -6.55 12.83
N GLY A 108 2.37 -7.41 12.01
CA GLY A 108 3.07 -8.52 11.35
C GLY A 108 4.00 -8.09 10.21
N LEU A 109 3.88 -6.84 9.76
CA LEU A 109 4.60 -6.26 8.63
C LEU A 109 5.78 -5.37 9.06
N THR A 110 5.81 -4.89 10.30
CA THR A 110 6.96 -4.18 10.87
C THR A 110 8.18 -5.11 10.80
N GLY A 111 9.21 -4.70 10.03
CA GLY A 111 10.40 -5.50 9.75
C GLY A 111 10.49 -6.14 8.35
N LEU A 112 9.44 -6.04 7.51
CA LEU A 112 9.49 -6.53 6.12
C LEU A 112 10.10 -5.55 5.12
N ALA A 113 10.17 -4.26 5.44
CA ALA A 113 10.86 -3.28 4.60
C ALA A 113 11.22 -2.02 5.41
N PRO A 114 12.52 -1.76 5.70
CA PRO A 114 12.96 -0.46 6.20
C PRO A 114 12.72 0.70 5.20
N GLU A 115 12.37 0.40 3.94
CA GLU A 115 12.00 1.42 2.94
C GLU A 115 10.50 1.74 2.89
N LEU A 116 9.61 0.84 3.32
CA LEU A 116 8.17 1.14 3.43
C LEU A 116 7.82 1.86 4.74
N THR A 117 8.74 1.82 5.71
CA THR A 117 8.63 2.53 6.98
C THR A 117 9.00 4.01 6.88
N ALA A 118 9.03 4.62 5.70
CA ALA A 118 9.01 6.09 5.59
C ALA A 118 7.81 6.73 6.34
N ALA A 119 6.75 5.95 6.61
CA ALA A 119 5.64 6.31 7.48
C ALA A 119 5.93 6.21 8.99
N GLU A 120 7.04 5.59 9.42
CA GLU A 120 7.55 5.63 10.82
C GLU A 120 8.11 7.02 11.19
N SER A 121 8.12 7.98 10.27
CA SER A 121 8.38 9.40 10.56
C SER A 121 7.24 10.12 11.32
N TYR A 122 6.36 9.36 12.00
CA TYR A 122 5.66 9.87 13.17
C TYR A 122 6.62 9.82 14.36
N SER A 123 7.52 10.79 14.36
CA SER A 123 8.44 11.14 15.45
C SER A 123 9.69 10.26 15.55
N GLU A 124 10.79 10.71 14.96
CA GLU A 124 12.09 10.47 15.58
C GLU A 124 12.09 11.17 16.96
N PRO A 125 12.35 10.45 18.06
CA PRO A 125 12.35 11.02 19.41
C PRO A 125 13.60 11.89 19.57
N GLY A 126 13.48 13.19 19.28
CA GLY A 126 14.58 14.13 19.49
C GLY A 126 14.31 15.56 19.03
N GLU A 127 13.48 15.74 18.00
CA GLU A 127 13.13 17.08 17.50
C GLU A 127 11.64 17.35 17.68
N THR A 128 11.29 17.98 18.80
CA THR A 128 9.94 18.51 19.04
C THR A 128 9.69 19.71 18.12
N ARG A 129 9.53 19.46 16.82
CA ARG A 129 9.15 20.50 15.87
C ARG A 129 7.69 20.86 16.08
N HIS A 130 7.44 22.16 16.24
CA HIS A 130 6.10 22.69 16.37
C HIS A 130 5.34 22.49 15.05
N ILE A 131 4.04 22.20 15.11
CA ILE A 131 3.27 21.83 13.90
C ILE A 131 3.27 22.90 12.82
N CYS A 132 3.31 24.18 13.21
CA CYS A 132 3.41 25.31 12.28
C CYS A 132 4.73 25.40 11.53
N ASP A 133 5.79 24.71 11.97
CA ASP A 133 7.11 24.76 11.33
C ASP A 133 7.27 23.66 10.26
N ARG A 134 6.23 22.84 10.03
CA ARG A 134 6.26 21.70 9.11
C ARG A 134 5.84 22.05 7.68
N SER A 135 5.38 23.28 7.41
CA SER A 135 4.71 23.67 6.17
C SER A 135 5.60 23.86 4.93
N GLU A 136 6.93 23.74 5.04
CA GLU A 136 7.86 23.96 3.91
C GLU A 136 8.28 22.67 3.18
N ARG A 137 7.83 21.49 3.61
CA ARG A 137 8.25 20.21 3.02
C ARG A 137 7.13 19.58 2.20
N ARG A 138 6.78 20.20 1.06
CA ARG A 138 6.03 19.52 -0.01
C ARG A 138 6.35 20.09 -1.37
#